data_AF-A0A2T7BGK5-F1
#
_entry.id   AF-A0A2T7BGK5-F1
#
_cell.length_a   1.000
_cell.length_b   1.000
_cell.length_c   1.000
_cell.angle_alpha   90.00
_cell.angle_beta   90.00
_cell.angle_gamma   90.00
#
_symmetry.space_group_name_H-M   'P 1'
#
loop_
_entity.id
_entity.type
_entity.pdbx_description
1 polymer ?
#
loop_
_entity_poly.entity_id
_entity_poly.type
_entity_poly.pdbx_seq_one_letter_code
_entity_poly.pdbx_strand_id
1 'polypeptide(L)'
;MGKVKKRLVKSPTREKQGDSKPPKIEWPSDAEYISLFNNCVIAKEHLVEVDRIIDRKILPSRGRYEKVALGASSHISISDANPFRILAPGNLNRQPTGQGRFYVPDLLRNVADEPLRFVLFTQLQTTHKPFHIDEGQDVGSFRLTAHTGRMIPWYVVAVIHNMEGGCNFNVHLHNGDPLTGFTKHFPPGHPWVGHAPPFGWEESAVDALVAVRHFDKVPHWNLPNVLRVIENYNGAAYRLSHRYTPYLWSYSNFFVKGKFVADHKFDPNAGSAQAGAGVVLKRMEERDLIYIPRW
;
A
#
# COMPACT_ATOMS: atom_id res chain seq x y z
N MET A 1 17.43 85.57 -5.35
CA MET A 1 17.03 84.93 -4.08
C MET A 1 15.61 84.39 -4.24
N GLY A 2 15.43 83.07 -4.20
CA GLY A 2 14.11 82.42 -4.24
C GLY A 2 14.25 80.92 -3.96
N LYS A 3 13.86 80.49 -2.74
CA LYS A 3 13.90 79.09 -2.30
C LYS A 3 12.70 78.33 -2.89
N VAL A 4 12.92 77.24 -3.63
CA VAL A 4 11.85 76.30 -4.03
C VAL A 4 11.93 75.05 -3.14
N LYS A 5 10.86 74.82 -2.37
CA LYS A 5 10.67 73.64 -1.50
C LYS A 5 10.40 72.40 -2.35
N LYS A 6 11.21 71.34 -2.20
CA LYS A 6 10.93 70.00 -2.77
C LYS A 6 9.76 69.36 -2.01
N ARG A 7 8.67 69.06 -2.71
CA ARG A 7 7.53 68.26 -2.22
C ARG A 7 7.95 66.78 -2.28
N LEU A 8 7.94 66.09 -1.14
CA LEU A 8 8.08 64.63 -1.08
C LEU A 8 6.82 63.98 -1.69
N VAL A 9 6.99 63.24 -2.77
CA VAL A 9 5.97 62.35 -3.32
C VAL A 9 5.98 61.07 -2.49
N LYS A 10 4.86 60.74 -1.84
CA LYS A 10 4.69 59.46 -1.14
C LYS A 10 4.49 58.34 -2.17
N SER A 11 5.23 57.26 -2.04
CA SER A 11 5.10 56.03 -2.83
C SER A 11 3.71 55.40 -2.64
N PRO A 12 3.15 54.71 -3.65
CA PRO A 12 1.82 54.11 -3.54
C PRO A 12 1.84 52.93 -2.56
N THR A 13 0.85 52.89 -1.68
CA THR A 13 0.61 51.83 -0.71
C THR A 13 0.25 50.54 -1.45
N ARG A 14 1.01 49.48 -1.20
CA ARG A 14 0.73 48.12 -1.70
C ARG A 14 -0.52 47.62 -0.97
N GLU A 15 -1.65 47.49 -1.68
CA GLU A 15 -2.83 46.82 -1.16
C GLU A 15 -2.47 45.40 -0.75
N LYS A 16 -2.71 45.06 0.52
CA LYS A 16 -2.58 43.70 1.02
C LYS A 16 -3.71 42.87 0.40
N GLN A 17 -3.38 42.01 -0.57
CA GLN A 17 -4.26 40.89 -0.91
C GLN A 17 -4.52 40.11 0.39
N GLY A 18 -5.79 39.99 0.75
CA GLY A 18 -6.20 39.32 1.97
C GLY A 18 -5.67 37.89 2.00
N ASP A 19 -5.10 37.50 3.14
CA ASP A 19 -4.77 36.11 3.47
C ASP A 19 -6.07 35.29 3.51
N SER A 20 -6.59 34.89 2.35
CA SER A 20 -7.59 33.83 2.30
C SER A 20 -6.87 32.56 2.76
N LYS A 21 -7.27 32.05 3.93
CA LYS A 21 -6.82 30.75 4.44
C LYS A 21 -6.87 29.73 3.30
N PRO A 22 -5.79 28.99 3.03
CA PRO A 22 -5.77 28.03 1.92
C PRO A 22 -6.96 27.08 2.05
N PRO A 23 -7.60 26.70 0.93
CA PRO A 23 -8.76 25.81 0.95
C PRO A 23 -8.42 24.56 1.75
N LYS A 24 -9.30 24.21 2.68
CA LYS A 24 -9.13 23.02 3.52
C LYS A 24 -9.12 21.80 2.59
N ILE A 25 -8.04 21.03 2.61
CA ILE A 25 -7.95 19.77 1.86
C ILE A 25 -8.91 18.80 2.54
N GLU A 26 -10.08 18.59 1.95
CA GLU A 26 -11.02 17.60 2.44
C GLU A 26 -10.78 16.28 1.73
N TRP A 27 -10.47 15.27 2.54
CA TRP A 27 -10.34 13.90 2.12
C TRP A 27 -11.72 13.32 1.82
N PRO A 28 -11.86 12.41 0.84
CA PRO A 28 -13.01 11.54 0.84
C PRO A 28 -13.15 10.89 2.22
N SER A 29 -14.34 11.02 2.78
CA SER A 29 -14.77 10.31 3.96
C SER A 29 -14.69 8.80 3.72
N ASP A 30 -14.70 8.02 4.80
CA ASP A 30 -14.68 6.56 4.69
C ASP A 30 -15.88 6.05 3.87
N ALA A 31 -17.06 6.65 4.05
CA ALA A 31 -18.25 6.35 3.28
C ALA A 31 -18.10 6.67 1.78
N GLU A 32 -17.43 7.77 1.43
CA GLU A 32 -17.15 8.12 0.04
C GLU A 32 -16.17 7.15 -0.60
N TYR A 33 -15.09 6.75 0.09
CA TYR A 33 -14.17 5.73 -0.43
C TYR A 33 -14.87 4.39 -0.68
N ILE A 34 -15.70 3.95 0.28
CA ILE A 34 -16.49 2.73 0.15
C ILE A 34 -17.45 2.85 -1.05
N SER A 35 -18.16 3.97 -1.17
CA SER A 35 -19.08 4.23 -2.27
C SER A 35 -18.37 4.20 -3.62
N LEU A 36 -17.24 4.90 -3.76
CA LEU A 36 -16.45 4.93 -4.98
C LEU A 36 -15.99 3.52 -5.37
N PHE A 37 -15.45 2.75 -4.42
CA PHE A 37 -14.96 1.41 -4.73
C PHE A 37 -16.09 0.44 -5.10
N ASN A 38 -17.23 0.50 -4.40
CA ASN A 38 -18.37 -0.37 -4.67
C ASN A 38 -18.99 -0.05 -6.03
N ASN A 39 -19.06 1.23 -6.40
CA ASN A 39 -19.60 1.71 -7.67
C ASN A 39 -18.56 1.81 -8.80
N CYS A 40 -17.33 1.33 -8.57
CA CYS A 40 -16.30 1.30 -9.59
C CYS A 40 -16.64 0.25 -10.65
N VAL A 41 -16.78 0.70 -11.89
CA VAL A 41 -16.99 -0.13 -13.08
C VAL A 41 -15.77 0.02 -13.97
N ILE A 42 -15.06 -1.09 -14.18
CA ILE A 42 -13.89 -1.13 -15.05
C ILE A 42 -14.35 -1.05 -16.50
N ALA A 43 -13.73 -0.14 -17.26
CA ALA A 43 -14.02 0.04 -18.67
C ALA A 43 -13.70 -1.26 -19.45
N LYS A 44 -14.62 -1.69 -20.31
CA LYS A 44 -14.56 -3.02 -20.96
C LYS A 44 -13.31 -3.18 -21.81
N GLU A 45 -12.91 -2.12 -22.49
CA GLU A 45 -11.72 -2.01 -23.31
C GLU A 45 -10.41 -2.23 -22.52
N HIS A 46 -10.43 -1.99 -21.21
CA HIS A 46 -9.25 -2.13 -20.34
C HIS A 46 -9.25 -3.41 -19.50
N LEU A 47 -10.35 -4.17 -19.45
CA LEU A 47 -10.45 -5.39 -18.62
C LEU A 47 -9.32 -6.39 -18.92
N VAL A 48 -9.01 -6.64 -20.19
CA VAL A 48 -7.94 -7.57 -20.60
C VAL A 48 -6.57 -7.10 -20.11
N GLU A 49 -6.34 -5.80 -20.09
CA GLU A 49 -5.08 -5.22 -19.60
C GLU A 49 -4.97 -5.36 -18.08
N VAL A 50 -6.06 -5.07 -17.35
CA VAL A 50 -6.11 -5.23 -15.88
C VAL A 50 -5.90 -6.69 -15.49
N ASP A 51 -6.58 -7.63 -16.16
CA ASP A 51 -6.38 -9.07 -15.92
C ASP A 51 -4.94 -9.50 -16.23
N ARG A 52 -4.32 -8.96 -17.29
CA ARG A 52 -2.91 -9.24 -17.61
C ARG A 52 -1.96 -8.74 -16.52
N ILE A 53 -2.21 -7.57 -15.94
CA ILE A 53 -1.42 -7.05 -14.81
C ILE A 53 -1.51 -8.02 -13.62
N ILE A 54 -2.73 -8.46 -13.29
CA ILE A 54 -2.97 -9.39 -12.18
C ILE A 54 -2.27 -10.73 -12.43
N ASP A 55 -2.52 -11.34 -13.59
CA ASP A 55 -2.11 -12.73 -13.87
C ASP A 55 -0.63 -12.87 -14.19
N ARG A 56 -0.04 -11.89 -14.88
CA ARG A 56 1.35 -11.98 -15.36
C ARG A 56 2.36 -11.29 -14.45
N LYS A 57 1.92 -10.35 -13.61
CA LYS A 57 2.83 -9.57 -12.76
C LYS A 57 2.55 -9.79 -11.27
N ILE A 58 1.32 -9.57 -10.83
CA ILE A 58 0.98 -9.56 -9.39
C ILE A 58 0.98 -10.97 -8.81
N LEU A 59 0.14 -11.87 -9.34
CA LEU A 59 -0.04 -13.21 -8.78
C LEU A 59 1.25 -14.05 -8.78
N PRO A 60 2.07 -14.07 -9.85
CA PRO A 60 3.33 -14.82 -9.84
C PRO A 60 4.31 -14.32 -8.78
N SER A 61 4.19 -13.06 -8.36
CA SER A 61 5.07 -12.44 -7.37
C SER A 61 4.47 -12.39 -5.96
N ARG A 62 3.29 -12.97 -5.74
CA ARG A 62 2.56 -12.93 -4.46
C ARG A 62 3.42 -13.29 -3.26
N GLY A 63 4.21 -14.37 -3.37
CA GLY A 63 5.09 -14.80 -2.27
C GLY A 63 6.14 -13.76 -1.86
N ARG A 64 6.58 -12.89 -2.78
CA ARG A 64 7.50 -11.78 -2.46
C ARG A 64 6.79 -10.66 -1.72
N TYR A 65 5.56 -10.34 -2.12
CA TYR A 65 4.73 -9.35 -1.43
C TYR A 65 4.35 -9.80 -0.02
N GLU A 66 4.07 -11.09 0.17
CA GLU A 66 3.82 -11.68 1.48
C GLU A 66 5.07 -11.61 2.37
N LYS A 67 6.28 -11.84 1.82
CA LYS A 67 7.53 -11.64 2.58
C LYS A 67 7.71 -10.20 3.06
N VAL A 68 7.41 -9.22 2.23
CA VAL A 68 7.46 -7.80 2.62
C VAL A 68 6.42 -7.48 3.70
N ALA A 69 5.18 -7.95 3.53
CA ALA A 69 4.12 -7.79 4.52
C ALA A 69 4.52 -8.36 5.90
N LEU A 70 5.14 -9.55 5.91
CA LEU A 70 5.67 -10.17 7.12
C LEU A 70 6.85 -9.38 7.72
N GLY A 71 7.83 -8.97 6.90
CA GLY A 71 8.98 -8.19 7.36
C GLY A 71 8.58 -6.83 7.95
N ALA A 72 7.58 -6.18 7.36
CA ALA A 72 7.03 -4.93 7.90
C ALA A 72 6.33 -5.13 9.25
N SER A 73 5.74 -6.31 9.49
CA SER A 73 5.07 -6.64 10.74
C SER A 73 6.02 -7.02 11.87
N SER A 74 7.19 -7.59 11.58
CA SER A 74 8.21 -7.88 12.60
C SER A 74 8.80 -6.62 13.26
N HIS A 75 8.69 -5.45 12.63
CA HIS A 75 9.01 -4.17 13.29
C HIS A 75 8.03 -3.79 14.41
N ILE A 76 6.87 -4.47 14.52
CA ILE A 76 5.83 -4.15 15.51
C ILE A 76 6.08 -4.85 16.86
N SER A 77 6.95 -5.86 16.94
CA SER A 77 7.58 -6.33 18.20
C SER A 77 8.63 -7.41 17.92
N ILE A 78 9.86 -7.16 18.36
CA ILE A 78 10.90 -8.06 18.92
C ILE A 78 12.26 -7.43 18.57
N SER A 79 12.87 -6.82 19.58
CA SER A 79 14.31 -6.60 19.64
C SER A 79 15.04 -7.94 19.38
N ASP A 80 15.99 -7.93 18.45
CA ASP A 80 17.06 -8.92 18.30
C ASP A 80 16.78 -10.24 17.55
N ALA A 81 16.09 -10.19 16.40
CA ALA A 81 16.29 -11.23 15.37
C ALA A 81 16.15 -10.66 13.96
N ASN A 82 17.24 -10.71 13.19
CA ASN A 82 17.23 -10.38 11.76
C ASN A 82 16.32 -11.39 11.02
N PRO A 83 15.15 -10.98 10.48
CA PRO A 83 14.12 -11.89 9.99
C PRO A 83 14.53 -12.60 8.68
N PHE A 84 15.55 -12.10 7.97
CA PHE A 84 15.99 -12.66 6.70
C PHE A 84 16.82 -13.95 6.82
N ARG A 85 17.18 -14.38 8.04
CA ARG A 85 17.96 -15.63 8.27
C ARG A 85 17.13 -16.91 8.36
N ILE A 86 15.80 -16.84 8.52
CA ILE A 86 14.98 -18.03 8.82
C ILE A 86 14.56 -18.81 7.56
N LEU A 87 14.82 -18.31 6.35
CA LEU A 87 14.35 -18.92 5.09
C LEU A 87 15.46 -19.49 4.20
N ALA A 88 16.44 -20.18 4.77
CA ALA A 88 17.33 -21.06 3.99
C ALA A 88 16.82 -22.51 4.06
N PRO A 89 16.60 -23.20 2.93
CA PRO A 89 16.28 -24.63 2.94
C PRO A 89 17.56 -25.42 3.19
N GLY A 90 17.83 -25.75 4.46
CA GLY A 90 18.99 -26.52 4.89
C GLY A 90 18.58 -27.83 5.56
N ASN A 91 18.71 -28.93 4.82
CA ASN A 91 18.83 -30.33 5.27
C ASN A 91 17.87 -30.83 6.36
N LEU A 92 16.71 -31.32 5.90
CA LEU A 92 15.93 -32.33 6.62
C LEU A 92 16.67 -33.68 6.56
N ASN A 93 17.61 -33.91 7.48
CA ASN A 93 18.05 -35.27 7.83
C ASN A 93 18.85 -35.25 9.13
N ARG A 94 18.13 -35.33 10.26
CA ARG A 94 18.64 -35.90 11.51
C ARG A 94 17.48 -36.50 12.30
N GLN A 95 17.50 -37.82 12.44
CA GLN A 95 16.65 -38.55 13.38
C GLN A 95 17.03 -38.18 14.83
N PRO A 96 16.07 -38.22 15.78
CA PRO A 96 16.34 -37.86 17.17
C PRO A 96 16.88 -39.08 17.94
N THR A 97 18.09 -38.96 18.49
CA THR A 97 18.56 -39.82 19.57
C THR A 97 19.09 -38.95 20.70
N GLY A 98 18.56 -39.15 21.91
CA GLY A 98 19.27 -38.79 23.15
C GLY A 98 18.79 -37.53 23.86
N GLN A 99 18.06 -37.78 24.95
CA GLN A 99 17.87 -36.99 26.17
C GLN A 99 18.77 -35.74 26.34
N GLY A 100 18.13 -34.58 26.47
CA GLY A 100 18.73 -33.34 26.96
C GLY A 100 17.66 -32.44 27.57
N ARG A 101 17.65 -32.35 28.90
CA ARG A 101 16.80 -31.44 29.70
C ARG A 101 17.19 -29.99 29.38
N PHE A 102 16.25 -29.18 28.88
CA PHE A 102 16.40 -27.73 28.85
C PHE A 102 15.37 -27.09 29.79
N TYR A 103 15.88 -26.29 30.72
CA TYR A 103 15.13 -25.46 31.66
C TYR A 103 14.46 -24.32 30.88
N VAL A 104 13.16 -24.11 31.08
CA VAL A 104 12.42 -22.96 30.56
C VAL A 104 12.14 -22.02 31.74
N PRO A 105 12.64 -20.78 31.78
CA PRO A 105 12.22 -19.83 32.80
C PRO A 105 10.76 -19.40 32.57
N ASP A 106 9.97 -19.42 33.64
CA ASP A 106 8.62 -18.88 33.71
C ASP A 106 8.58 -17.41 33.27
N LEU A 107 8.07 -17.15 32.06
CA LEU A 107 7.77 -15.81 31.57
C LEU A 107 6.46 -15.81 30.77
N LEU A 108 5.44 -16.45 31.34
CA LEU A 108 4.04 -16.32 30.91
C LEU A 108 3.11 -16.34 32.14
N ARG A 109 3.21 -15.31 32.97
CA ARG A 109 2.11 -14.89 33.84
C ARG A 109 1.98 -13.38 33.72
N ASN A 110 0.76 -12.94 33.39
CA ASN A 110 0.30 -11.56 33.25
C ASN A 110 0.30 -11.00 31.82
N VAL A 111 -0.49 -11.63 30.95
CA VAL A 111 -1.33 -10.87 30.00
C VAL A 111 -2.74 -11.48 30.10
N ALA A 112 -3.37 -11.23 31.25
CA ALA A 112 -4.82 -11.32 31.38
C ALA A 112 -5.37 -9.89 31.28
N ASP A 113 -6.55 -9.77 30.67
CA ASP A 113 -7.36 -8.56 30.48
C ASP A 113 -7.09 -7.75 29.21
N GLU A 114 -7.63 -8.25 28.08
CA GLU A 114 -8.52 -7.52 27.16
C GLU A 114 -9.30 -8.56 26.32
N PRO A 115 -10.65 -8.56 26.29
CA PRO A 115 -11.41 -9.61 25.61
C PRO A 115 -11.39 -9.36 24.10
N LEU A 116 -10.51 -10.07 23.39
CA LEU A 116 -10.61 -10.26 21.94
C LEU A 116 -11.98 -10.89 21.63
N ARG A 117 -12.96 -10.06 21.26
CA ARG A 117 -14.24 -10.52 20.72
C ARG A 117 -14.01 -11.20 19.38
N PHE A 118 -13.73 -12.50 19.45
CA PHE A 118 -13.86 -13.43 18.34
C PHE A 118 -15.35 -13.53 18.02
N VAL A 119 -15.83 -12.74 17.06
CA VAL A 119 -17.15 -12.94 16.46
C VAL A 119 -16.94 -13.62 15.11
N LEU A 120 -16.89 -14.95 15.16
CA LEU A 120 -17.06 -15.79 13.99
C LEU A 120 -18.54 -15.76 13.59
N PHE A 121 -18.96 -14.77 12.79
CA PHE A 121 -20.27 -14.84 12.14
C PHE A 121 -20.18 -15.76 10.92
N THR A 122 -20.30 -17.07 11.14
CA THR A 122 -20.81 -17.97 10.10
C THR A 122 -22.32 -17.80 10.05
N GLN A 123 -22.82 -16.95 9.16
CA GLN A 123 -24.21 -17.00 8.73
C GLN A 123 -24.24 -17.32 7.23
N LEU A 124 -23.93 -18.58 6.93
CA LEU A 124 -24.36 -19.22 5.70
C LEU A 124 -25.89 -19.30 5.77
N GLN A 125 -26.60 -18.40 5.08
CA GLN A 125 -27.97 -18.67 4.70
C GLN A 125 -27.93 -19.74 3.59
N THR A 126 -28.21 -20.97 4.02
CA THR A 126 -28.39 -22.13 3.17
C THR A 126 -29.62 -21.93 2.29
N THR A 127 -29.46 -21.88 0.97
CA THR A 127 -30.43 -22.47 0.05
C THR A 127 -29.71 -23.22 -1.08
N HIS A 128 -29.83 -24.55 -0.99
CA HIS A 128 -29.65 -25.58 -2.01
C HIS A 128 -28.27 -26.24 -2.24
N LYS A 129 -28.29 -27.53 -1.82
CA LYS A 129 -27.46 -28.70 -2.14
C LYS A 129 -26.17 -28.86 -1.29
N PRO A 130 -26.08 -29.93 -0.47
CA PRO A 130 -24.85 -30.23 0.25
C PRO A 130 -23.76 -30.60 -0.75
N PHE A 131 -22.68 -29.82 -0.75
CA PHE A 131 -21.47 -30.13 -1.49
C PHE A 131 -20.76 -31.26 -0.73
N HIS A 132 -20.78 -32.47 -1.31
CA HIS A 132 -19.99 -33.60 -0.84
C HIS A 132 -18.52 -33.32 -1.18
N ILE A 133 -17.65 -33.25 -0.17
CA ILE A 133 -16.21 -33.23 -0.37
C ILE A 133 -15.75 -34.69 -0.30
N ASP A 134 -15.47 -35.29 -1.46
CA ASP A 134 -14.75 -36.56 -1.52
C ASP A 134 -13.29 -36.31 -1.12
N GLU A 135 -12.83 -37.11 -0.16
CA GLU A 135 -11.48 -37.12 0.37
C GLU A 135 -10.50 -37.55 -0.73
N GLY A 136 -9.90 -36.60 -1.47
CA GLY A 136 -8.87 -36.93 -2.47
C GLY A 136 -8.69 -35.99 -3.66
N GLN A 137 -9.02 -34.70 -3.58
CA GLN A 137 -8.67 -33.73 -4.62
C GLN A 137 -7.87 -32.58 -4.02
N ASP A 138 -6.72 -32.31 -4.64
CA ASP A 138 -5.78 -31.23 -4.35
C ASP A 138 -6.47 -29.87 -4.53
N VAL A 139 -7.11 -29.39 -3.48
CA VAL A 139 -7.64 -28.03 -3.40
C VAL A 139 -6.46 -27.11 -3.15
N GLY A 140 -5.89 -26.57 -4.24
CA GLY A 140 -4.85 -25.55 -4.21
C GLY A 140 -5.15 -24.55 -3.10
N SER A 141 -4.25 -24.49 -2.11
CA SER A 141 -4.47 -23.87 -0.81
C SER A 141 -5.00 -22.43 -0.94
N PHE A 142 -6.32 -22.26 -0.85
CA PHE A 142 -6.94 -20.95 -0.64
C PHE A 142 -6.67 -20.57 0.82
N ARG A 143 -5.48 -20.02 1.08
CA ARG A 143 -5.17 -19.42 2.38
C ARG A 143 -6.00 -18.16 2.53
N LEU A 144 -7.14 -18.29 3.20
CA LEU A 144 -7.92 -17.18 3.73
C LEU A 144 -7.09 -16.53 4.85
N THR A 145 -6.19 -15.60 4.49
CA THR A 145 -5.47 -14.84 5.51
C THR A 145 -6.42 -13.78 6.06
N ALA A 146 -7.11 -14.10 7.15
CA ALA A 146 -7.84 -13.12 7.94
C ALA A 146 -6.81 -12.16 8.58
N HIS A 147 -6.60 -10.99 7.97
CA HIS A 147 -5.69 -9.97 8.48
C HIS A 147 -6.43 -9.11 9.50
N THR A 148 -6.68 -9.64 10.70
CA THR A 148 -7.10 -8.82 11.84
C THR A 148 -5.84 -8.34 12.58
N GLY A 149 -5.18 -7.30 12.05
CA GLY A 149 -3.97 -6.72 12.65
C GLY A 149 -3.36 -5.60 11.80
N ARG A 150 -2.38 -4.87 12.37
CA ARG A 150 -1.61 -3.79 11.72
C ARG A 150 -0.77 -4.23 10.51
N MET A 151 -0.71 -5.54 10.23
CA MET A 151 0.06 -6.11 9.13
C MET A 151 -0.43 -5.58 7.79
N ILE A 152 0.51 -5.04 7.00
CA ILE A 152 0.27 -4.54 5.65
C ILE A 152 -0.24 -5.71 4.78
N PRO A 153 -1.41 -5.64 4.15
CA PRO A 153 -1.87 -6.69 3.25
C PRO A 153 -0.96 -6.79 2.03
N TRP A 154 -0.63 -8.02 1.61
CA TRP A 154 0.26 -8.26 0.47
C TRP A 154 -0.21 -7.55 -0.81
N TYR A 155 -1.54 -7.43 -1.00
CA TYR A 155 -2.11 -6.77 -2.18
C TYR A 155 -1.88 -5.27 -2.18
N VAL A 156 -1.70 -4.62 -1.02
CA VAL A 156 -1.32 -3.20 -0.93
C VAL A 156 0.10 -3.02 -1.44
N VAL A 157 1.03 -3.89 -1.01
CA VAL A 157 2.42 -3.90 -1.50
C VAL A 157 2.44 -4.12 -3.01
N ALA A 158 1.63 -5.06 -3.51
CA ALA A 158 1.57 -5.40 -4.93
C ALA A 158 1.11 -4.24 -5.81
N VAL A 159 0.03 -3.55 -5.44
CA VAL A 159 -0.48 -2.45 -6.27
C VAL A 159 0.40 -1.20 -6.20
N ILE A 160 1.06 -0.94 -5.07
CA ILE A 160 2.09 0.12 -4.99
C ILE A 160 3.26 -0.23 -5.91
N HIS A 161 3.77 -1.46 -5.87
CA HIS A 161 4.86 -1.88 -6.76
C HIS A 161 4.48 -1.80 -8.25
N ASN A 162 3.23 -2.13 -8.60
CA ASN A 162 2.73 -1.95 -9.95
C ASN A 162 2.68 -0.47 -10.36
N MET A 163 2.28 0.42 -9.44
CA MET A 163 2.18 1.85 -9.70
C MET A 163 3.55 2.52 -9.88
N GLU A 164 4.48 2.26 -8.96
CA GLU A 164 5.77 2.97 -8.90
C GLU A 164 6.83 2.40 -9.85
N GLY A 165 6.84 1.08 -10.05
CA GLY A 165 7.92 0.39 -10.77
C GLY A 165 7.45 -0.51 -11.90
N GLY A 166 6.14 -0.57 -12.20
CA GLY A 166 5.59 -1.49 -13.19
C GLY A 166 5.84 -2.97 -12.87
N CYS A 167 6.05 -3.28 -11.58
CA CYS A 167 6.52 -4.55 -11.03
C CYS A 167 8.00 -4.92 -11.34
N ASN A 168 8.88 -3.93 -11.49
CA ASN A 168 10.32 -4.15 -11.67
C ASN A 168 11.04 -4.40 -10.33
N PHE A 169 11.46 -5.64 -10.11
CA PHE A 169 12.16 -6.05 -8.89
C PHE A 169 13.66 -5.71 -8.84
N ASN A 170 14.21 -5.01 -9.84
CA ASN A 170 15.62 -4.61 -9.88
C ASN A 170 15.86 -3.18 -9.39
N VAL A 171 14.80 -2.49 -8.96
CA VAL A 171 14.84 -1.11 -8.50
C VAL A 171 14.20 -0.96 -7.13
N HIS A 172 14.59 0.09 -6.41
CA HIS A 172 14.04 0.48 -5.14
C HIS A 172 12.55 0.81 -5.28
N LEU A 173 11.72 0.24 -4.39
CA LEU A 173 10.30 0.59 -4.31
C LEU A 173 10.08 2.07 -3.97
N HIS A 174 11.06 2.71 -3.34
CA HIS A 174 11.01 4.12 -2.96
C HIS A 174 10.71 5.07 -4.12
N ASN A 175 11.44 4.91 -5.23
CA ASN A 175 11.54 5.90 -6.30
C ASN A 175 12.10 5.35 -7.63
N GLY A 176 12.35 4.04 -7.74
CA GLY A 176 12.86 3.42 -8.96
C GLY A 176 14.37 3.50 -9.18
N ASP A 177 15.17 4.00 -8.23
CA ASP A 177 16.63 3.92 -8.33
C ASP A 177 17.14 2.47 -8.33
N PRO A 178 18.28 2.13 -8.97
CA PRO A 178 18.80 0.77 -8.99
C PRO A 178 19.21 0.24 -7.61
N LEU A 179 18.92 -1.04 -7.32
CA LEU A 179 19.30 -1.72 -6.06
C LEU A 179 20.82 -1.88 -5.85
N THR A 180 21.64 -1.49 -6.84
CA THR A 180 23.11 -1.54 -6.77
C THR A 180 23.72 -0.35 -6.04
N GLY A 181 22.91 0.57 -5.54
CA GLY A 181 23.34 1.75 -4.79
C GLY A 181 22.27 2.19 -3.80
N PHE A 182 22.57 3.19 -2.99
CA PHE A 182 21.52 3.88 -2.23
C PHE A 182 20.70 4.78 -3.16
N THR A 183 19.46 5.07 -2.77
CA THR A 183 18.62 6.04 -3.47
C THR A 183 19.31 7.40 -3.56
N LYS A 184 19.28 7.99 -4.75
CA LYS A 184 19.73 9.35 -5.04
C LYS A 184 18.54 10.29 -5.16
N HIS A 185 17.46 9.82 -5.78
CA HIS A 185 16.19 10.53 -5.82
C HIS A 185 15.53 10.48 -4.44
N PHE A 186 14.58 11.38 -4.20
CA PHE A 186 13.91 11.44 -2.90
C PHE A 186 13.09 10.15 -2.65
N PRO A 187 13.13 9.57 -1.44
CA PRO A 187 14.00 9.91 -0.31
C PRO A 187 15.45 9.43 -0.54
N PRO A 188 16.49 10.29 -0.40
CA PRO A 188 17.87 9.89 -0.67
C PRO A 188 18.49 9.10 0.50
N GLY A 189 19.45 8.22 0.21
CA GLY A 189 20.24 7.51 1.21
C GLY A 189 19.58 6.26 1.81
N HIS A 190 18.54 5.73 1.16
CA HIS A 190 17.84 4.49 1.54
C HIS A 190 18.32 3.30 0.69
N PRO A 191 18.17 2.05 1.16
CA PRO A 191 17.53 1.61 2.41
C PRO A 191 18.49 1.54 3.61
N TRP A 192 17.96 1.55 4.83
CA TRP A 192 18.75 1.47 6.07
C TRP A 192 18.79 0.04 6.64
N VAL A 193 19.46 -0.86 5.94
CA VAL A 193 19.44 -2.33 6.22
C VAL A 193 20.74 -2.86 6.85
N GLY A 194 21.68 -1.98 7.20
CA GLY A 194 22.89 -2.35 7.97
C GLY A 194 24.01 -3.03 7.17
N HIS A 195 23.92 -3.04 5.84
CA HIS A 195 25.01 -3.47 4.95
C HIS A 195 25.10 -2.58 3.70
N ALA A 196 26.20 -2.72 2.95
CA ALA A 196 26.41 -2.05 1.67
C ALA A 196 25.63 -2.75 0.54
N PRO A 197 25.33 -2.05 -0.58
CA PRO A 197 24.70 -2.66 -1.76
C PRO A 197 25.54 -3.81 -2.37
N PRO A 198 24.94 -4.70 -3.18
CA PRO A 198 23.56 -4.64 -3.68
C PRO A 198 22.52 -5.04 -2.63
N PHE A 199 21.35 -4.43 -2.72
CA PHE A 199 20.22 -4.69 -1.84
C PHE A 199 19.23 -5.69 -2.45
N GLY A 200 18.60 -6.49 -1.59
CA GLY A 200 17.41 -7.23 -1.93
C GLY A 200 16.22 -6.30 -2.13
N TRP A 201 15.30 -6.66 -3.03
CA TRP A 201 14.08 -5.87 -3.22
C TRP A 201 13.21 -5.87 -1.96
N GLU A 202 13.09 -7.03 -1.29
CA GLU A 202 12.25 -7.19 -0.11
C GLU A 202 12.67 -6.29 1.05
N GLU A 203 13.98 -6.19 1.33
CA GLU A 203 14.48 -5.32 2.41
C GLU A 203 14.33 -3.84 2.07
N SER A 204 14.57 -3.46 0.80
CA SER A 204 14.31 -2.09 0.36
C SER A 204 12.82 -1.75 0.39
N ALA A 205 11.94 -2.70 0.05
CA ALA A 205 10.50 -2.49 0.10
C ALA A 205 10.00 -2.33 1.55
N VAL A 206 10.53 -3.11 2.49
CA VAL A 206 10.22 -2.94 3.92
C VAL A 206 10.66 -1.55 4.40
N ASP A 207 11.88 -1.13 4.09
CA ASP A 207 12.38 0.21 4.42
C ASP A 207 11.49 1.32 3.84
N ALA A 208 11.09 1.20 2.57
CA ALA A 208 10.17 2.14 1.91
C ALA A 208 8.83 2.25 2.63
N LEU A 209 8.21 1.12 2.98
CA LEU A 209 6.88 1.10 3.56
C LEU A 209 6.87 1.49 5.05
N VAL A 210 7.89 1.11 5.81
CA VAL A 210 7.94 1.29 7.26
C VAL A 210 8.73 2.55 7.64
N ALA A 211 10.00 2.63 7.25
CA ALA A 211 10.88 3.71 7.68
C ALA A 211 10.47 5.05 7.07
N VAL A 212 10.02 5.06 5.81
CA VAL A 212 9.66 6.30 5.10
C VAL A 212 8.16 6.57 5.10
N ARG A 213 7.33 5.56 4.82
CA ARG A 213 5.87 5.76 4.67
C ARG A 213 5.08 5.47 5.94
N HIS A 214 5.70 4.87 6.96
CA HIS A 214 5.09 4.58 8.26
C HIS A 214 3.82 3.72 8.19
N PHE A 215 3.78 2.75 7.27
CA PHE A 215 2.62 1.87 7.11
C PHE A 215 2.43 0.92 8.30
N ASP A 216 3.45 0.71 9.12
CA ASP A 216 3.39 0.05 10.43
C ASP A 216 2.48 0.78 11.44
N LYS A 217 2.22 2.07 11.21
CA LYS A 217 1.36 2.91 12.06
C LYS A 217 -0.09 2.95 11.59
N VAL A 218 -0.43 2.29 10.49
CA VAL A 218 -1.81 2.20 10.00
C VAL A 218 -2.61 1.30 10.97
N PRO A 219 -3.67 1.82 11.61
CA PRO A 219 -4.34 1.10 12.70
C PRO A 219 -5.10 -0.13 12.21
N HIS A 220 -5.78 0.01 11.07
CA HIS A 220 -6.58 -1.04 10.45
C HIS A 220 -6.49 -0.95 8.93
N TRP A 221 -6.40 -2.10 8.29
CA TRP A 221 -6.35 -2.24 6.84
C TRP A 221 -7.74 -2.51 6.25
N ASN A 222 -8.68 -1.61 6.55
CA ASN A 222 -9.98 -1.56 5.90
C ASN A 222 -9.89 -0.76 4.58
N LEU A 223 -10.91 -0.88 3.75
CA LEU A 223 -10.97 -0.33 2.40
C LEU A 223 -10.70 1.18 2.35
N PRO A 224 -11.32 2.02 3.21
CA PRO A 224 -10.97 3.44 3.28
C PRO A 224 -9.47 3.67 3.52
N ASN A 225 -8.87 2.99 4.50
CA ASN A 225 -7.46 3.18 4.82
C ASN A 225 -6.54 2.67 3.71
N VAL A 226 -6.86 1.52 3.09
CA VAL A 226 -6.13 1.00 1.92
C VAL A 226 -6.09 2.03 0.80
N LEU A 227 -7.24 2.57 0.39
CA LEU A 227 -7.31 3.54 -0.70
C LEU A 227 -6.61 4.84 -0.33
N ARG A 228 -6.77 5.30 0.92
CA ARG A 228 -6.14 6.52 1.44
C ARG A 228 -4.61 6.44 1.43
N VAL A 229 -4.02 5.32 1.84
CA VAL A 229 -2.57 5.18 1.85
C VAL A 229 -1.99 5.05 0.44
N ILE A 230 -2.69 4.36 -0.47
CA ILE A 230 -2.26 4.23 -1.88
C ILE A 230 -2.31 5.60 -2.56
N GLU A 231 -3.38 6.36 -2.38
CA GLU A 231 -3.48 7.71 -2.91
C GLU A 231 -2.39 8.63 -2.34
N ASN A 232 -2.15 8.57 -1.02
CA ASN A 232 -1.07 9.33 -0.37
C ASN A 232 0.31 8.95 -0.90
N TYR A 233 0.53 7.69 -1.27
CA TYR A 233 1.81 7.22 -1.75
C TYR A 233 2.23 7.99 -3.01
N ASN A 234 1.28 8.23 -3.92
CA ASN A 234 1.49 8.93 -5.20
C ASN A 234 1.29 10.45 -5.08
N GLY A 235 0.48 10.92 -4.14
CA GLY A 235 0.35 12.32 -3.77
C GLY A 235 -1.07 12.87 -3.72
N ALA A 236 -1.23 13.94 -2.94
CA ALA A 236 -2.51 14.55 -2.59
C ALA A 236 -3.05 15.59 -3.59
N ALA A 237 -2.34 15.84 -4.70
CA ALA A 237 -2.56 17.02 -5.53
C ALA A 237 -3.98 17.10 -6.14
N TYR A 238 -4.57 15.95 -6.49
CA TYR A 238 -5.93 15.90 -7.05
C TYR A 238 -7.02 16.32 -6.06
N ARG A 239 -6.75 16.25 -4.75
CA ARG A 239 -7.68 16.67 -3.69
C ARG A 239 -7.98 18.16 -3.75
N LEU A 240 -6.99 18.97 -4.13
CA LEU A 240 -7.15 20.42 -4.31
C LEU A 240 -8.05 20.75 -5.51
N SER A 241 -8.23 19.81 -6.43
CA SER A 241 -8.96 20.03 -7.67
C SER A 241 -10.37 19.42 -7.69
N HIS A 242 -10.82 18.81 -6.58
CA HIS A 242 -12.08 18.06 -6.48
C HIS A 242 -12.23 17.00 -7.60
N ARG A 243 -11.12 16.36 -7.98
CA ARG A 243 -11.10 15.31 -9.02
C ARG A 243 -10.73 13.98 -8.39
N TYR A 244 -11.38 12.92 -8.86
CA TYR A 244 -10.96 11.56 -8.56
C TYR A 244 -9.56 11.32 -9.12
N THR A 245 -8.66 10.81 -8.27
CA THR A 245 -7.28 10.61 -8.67
C THR A 245 -7.15 9.48 -9.71
N PRO A 246 -6.39 9.68 -10.81
CA PRO A 246 -6.06 8.60 -11.73
C PRO A 246 -5.29 7.47 -11.04
N TYR A 247 -4.58 7.75 -9.93
CA TYR A 247 -3.82 6.75 -9.19
C TYR A 247 -4.71 5.64 -8.61
N LEU A 248 -5.97 5.93 -8.32
CA LEU A 248 -6.94 4.92 -7.90
C LEU A 248 -7.85 4.49 -9.05
N TRP A 249 -8.29 5.43 -9.88
CA TRP A 249 -9.49 5.23 -10.70
C TRP A 249 -9.26 5.26 -12.22
N SER A 250 -8.01 5.38 -12.70
CA SER A 250 -7.75 5.24 -14.13
C SER A 250 -8.21 3.85 -14.64
N TYR A 251 -8.87 3.83 -15.80
CA TYR A 251 -9.56 2.69 -16.42
C TYR A 251 -10.94 2.35 -15.82
N SER A 252 -11.56 3.25 -15.04
CA SER A 252 -12.95 3.11 -14.60
C SER A 252 -13.86 4.24 -15.09
N ASN A 253 -15.15 4.08 -14.83
CA ASN A 253 -16.18 5.12 -15.01
C ASN A 253 -15.90 6.45 -14.28
N PHE A 254 -14.95 6.49 -13.34
CA PHE A 254 -14.59 7.70 -12.60
C PHE A 254 -13.44 8.50 -13.22
N PHE A 255 -12.76 7.99 -14.24
CA PHE A 255 -11.63 8.68 -14.86
C PHE A 255 -11.65 8.59 -16.38
N VAL A 256 -11.75 9.75 -17.03
CA VAL A 256 -11.63 9.87 -18.50
C VAL A 256 -10.32 10.57 -18.88
N LYS A 257 -10.03 11.72 -18.27
CA LYS A 257 -8.85 12.56 -18.54
C LYS A 257 -8.60 13.57 -17.41
N GLY A 258 -7.41 14.15 -17.41
CA GLY A 258 -6.96 15.12 -16.43
C GLY A 258 -5.91 14.53 -15.49
N LYS A 259 -4.62 14.77 -15.77
CA LYS A 259 -3.52 14.20 -14.99
C LYS A 259 -2.38 15.21 -14.79
N PHE A 260 -1.73 15.17 -13.63
CA PHE A 260 -0.41 15.76 -13.43
C PHE A 260 0.63 14.96 -14.22
N VAL A 261 1.19 15.58 -15.26
CA VAL A 261 2.19 14.97 -16.16
C VAL A 261 3.62 15.20 -15.70
N ALA A 262 3.81 16.14 -14.78
CA ALA A 262 5.05 16.38 -14.04
C ALA A 262 4.70 17.13 -12.74
N ASP A 263 5.70 17.33 -11.88
CA ASP A 263 5.55 18.08 -10.63
C ASP A 263 4.89 19.44 -10.89
N HIS A 264 3.75 19.65 -10.22
CA HIS A 264 2.92 20.85 -10.31
C HIS A 264 2.38 21.19 -11.71
N LYS A 265 2.48 20.29 -12.70
CA LYS A 265 1.97 20.49 -14.07
C LYS A 265 0.74 19.62 -14.34
N PHE A 266 -0.46 20.18 -14.11
CA PHE A 266 -1.72 19.54 -14.44
C PHE A 266 -2.08 19.74 -15.92
N ASP A 267 -2.36 18.66 -16.64
CA ASP A 267 -2.92 18.69 -17.98
C ASP A 267 -4.37 18.17 -17.94
N PRO A 268 -5.39 19.01 -18.22
CA PRO A 268 -6.80 18.61 -18.20
C PRO A 268 -7.19 17.62 -19.31
N ASN A 269 -6.34 17.44 -20.34
CA ASN A 269 -6.59 16.57 -21.48
C ASN A 269 -5.75 15.29 -21.47
N ALA A 270 -4.74 15.19 -20.60
CA ALA A 270 -3.95 13.99 -20.47
C ALA A 270 -4.79 12.80 -19.97
N GLY A 271 -4.76 11.70 -20.72
CA GLY A 271 -5.20 10.39 -20.24
C GLY A 271 -4.18 9.77 -19.28
N SER A 272 -4.48 8.56 -18.81
CA SER A 272 -3.51 7.73 -18.08
C SER A 272 -3.39 6.40 -18.81
N ALA A 273 -2.17 6.00 -19.12
CA ALA A 273 -1.83 4.74 -19.80
C ALA A 273 -1.56 3.60 -18.81
N GLN A 274 -2.00 3.76 -17.56
CA GLN A 274 -1.75 2.83 -16.47
C GLN A 274 -3.03 2.69 -15.65
N ALA A 275 -3.43 1.45 -15.38
CA ALA A 275 -4.56 1.13 -14.52
C ALA A 275 -4.35 1.70 -13.12
N GLY A 276 -5.38 2.35 -12.57
CA GLY A 276 -5.35 2.81 -11.19
C GLY A 276 -5.31 1.63 -10.21
N ALA A 277 -4.64 1.81 -9.08
CA ALA A 277 -4.53 0.77 -8.06
C ALA A 277 -5.89 0.35 -7.49
N GLY A 278 -6.85 1.28 -7.35
CA GLY A 278 -8.22 0.98 -6.94
C GLY A 278 -8.95 0.07 -7.95
N VAL A 279 -8.72 0.28 -9.26
CA VAL A 279 -9.23 -0.58 -10.33
C VAL A 279 -8.64 -1.98 -10.27
N VAL A 280 -7.32 -2.09 -10.04
CA VAL A 280 -6.66 -3.40 -9.89
C VAL A 280 -7.19 -4.14 -8.66
N LEU A 281 -7.31 -3.47 -7.51
CA LEU A 281 -7.90 -4.06 -6.30
C LEU A 281 -9.35 -4.48 -6.52
N LYS A 282 -10.17 -3.65 -7.17
CA LYS A 282 -11.55 -3.98 -7.52
C LYS A 282 -11.61 -5.25 -8.34
N ARG A 283 -10.78 -5.36 -9.37
CA ARG A 283 -10.74 -6.56 -10.23
C ARG A 283 -10.26 -7.80 -9.47
N MET A 284 -9.28 -7.66 -8.58
CA MET A 284 -8.84 -8.76 -7.74
C MET A 284 -9.94 -9.23 -6.78
N GLU A 285 -10.73 -8.32 -6.22
CA GLU A 285 -11.88 -8.65 -5.37
C GLU A 285 -13.03 -9.28 -6.16
N GLU A 286 -13.38 -8.77 -7.34
CA GLU A 286 -14.38 -9.38 -8.24
C GLU A 286 -14.03 -10.81 -8.67
N ARG A 287 -12.75 -11.16 -8.60
CA ARG A 287 -12.22 -12.49 -8.92
C ARG A 287 -11.97 -13.34 -7.67
N ASP A 288 -12.44 -12.90 -6.50
CA ASP A 288 -12.29 -13.57 -5.21
C ASP A 288 -10.83 -13.86 -4.82
N LEU A 289 -9.87 -13.09 -5.34
CA LEU A 289 -8.44 -13.25 -5.05
C LEU A 289 -8.04 -12.60 -3.73
N ILE A 290 -8.82 -11.61 -3.30
CA ILE A 290 -8.62 -10.83 -2.07
C ILE A 290 -9.98 -10.48 -1.46
N TYR A 291 -9.94 -10.14 -0.17
CA TYR A 291 -11.06 -9.51 0.54
C TYR A 291 -10.53 -8.28 1.28
N ILE A 292 -11.24 -7.17 1.17
CA ILE A 292 -10.90 -5.92 1.87
C ILE A 292 -12.04 -5.57 2.84
N PRO A 293 -11.83 -5.56 4.16
CA PRO A 293 -12.87 -5.17 5.11
C PRO A 293 -13.38 -3.74 4.86
N ARG A 294 -14.67 -3.48 5.08
CA ARG A 294 -15.26 -2.13 4.92
C ARG A 294 -15.33 -1.35 6.24
N TRP A 295 -15.15 -2.04 7.36
CA TRP A 295 -15.27 -1.55 8.73
C TRP A 295 -13.89 -1.61 9.41
#